data_AF-A0A6G8S8U4-F1
#
_entry.id   AF-A0A6G8S8U4-F1
#
_cell.length_a   1.000
_cell.length_b   1.000
_cell.length_c   1.000
_cell.angle_alpha   90.00
_cell.angle_beta   90.00
_cell.angle_gamma   90.00
#
_symmetry.space_group_name_H-M   'P 1'
#
loop_
_entity.id
_entity.type
_entity.pdbx_description
1 polymer ?
#
loop_
_entity_poly.entity_id
_entity_poly.type
_entity_poly.pdbx_seq_one_letter_code
_entity_poly.pdbx_strand_id
1 'polypeptide(L)' 'MTEDRLLLTTKEAARLLGYAEQTLRKWALYENGPISPIRHGRSLRWSKAEVYKFACVKEEV' A
#
# COMPACT_ATOMS: atom_id res chain seq x y z
N MET A 1 -2.80 -16.77 -12.86
CA MET A 1 -3.28 -15.54 -13.56
C MET A 1 -4.28 -14.78 -12.66
N THR A 2 -4.02 -14.66 -11.35
CA THR A 2 -4.96 -13.98 -10.42
C THR A 2 -4.24 -13.09 -9.42
N GLU A 3 -2.95 -12.76 -9.63
CA GLU A 3 -2.22 -11.87 -8.72
C GLU A 3 -2.59 -10.38 -8.90
N ASP A 4 -3.15 -9.98 -10.05
CA ASP A 4 -3.43 -8.56 -10.33
C ASP A 4 -4.54 -7.97 -9.44
N ARG A 5 -5.54 -8.77 -9.08
CA ARG A 5 -6.64 -8.33 -8.19
C ARG A 5 -6.21 -8.06 -6.74
N LEU A 6 -5.04 -8.55 -6.34
CA LEU A 6 -4.51 -8.38 -4.99
C LEU A 6 -3.56 -7.17 -4.87
N LEU A 7 -3.23 -6.54 -5.99
CA LEU A 7 -2.30 -5.42 -6.04
C LEU A 7 -3.04 -4.10 -6.19
N LEU A 8 -2.99 -3.28 -5.15
CA LEU A 8 -3.59 -1.96 -5.12
C LEU A 8 -2.65 -0.91 -5.74
N THR A 9 -3.25 0.12 -6.31
CA THR A 9 -2.51 1.32 -6.69
C THR A 9 -2.18 2.15 -5.44
N THR A 10 -1.20 3.05 -5.54
CA THR A 10 -0.88 3.98 -4.45
C THR A 10 -2.08 4.79 -3.98
N LYS A 11 -2.98 5.16 -4.91
CA LYS A 11 -4.21 5.88 -4.59
C LYS A 11 -5.18 5.06 -3.76
N GLU A 12 -5.41 3.81 -4.18
CA GLU A 12 -6.29 2.87 -3.47
C GLU A 12 -5.75 2.55 -2.08
N ALA A 13 -4.46 2.23 -1.97
CA ALA A 13 -3.82 1.96 -0.68
C ALA A 13 -3.86 3.19 0.25
N ALA A 14 -3.57 4.38 -0.28
CA ALA A 14 -3.66 5.63 0.49
C ALA A 14 -5.07 5.86 1.03
N ARG A 15 -6.10 5.65 0.20
CA ARG A 15 -7.50 5.78 0.57
C ARG A 15 -7.91 4.79 1.67
N LEU A 16 -7.48 3.54 1.58
CA LEU A 16 -7.77 2.50 2.58
C LEU A 16 -7.09 2.78 3.92
N LEU A 17 -5.88 3.32 3.90
CA LEU A 17 -5.12 3.60 5.11
C LEU A 17 -5.46 4.97 5.73
N GLY A 18 -6.24 5.80 5.03
CA GLY A 18 -6.52 7.18 5.44
C GLY A 18 -5.30 8.10 5.36
N TYR A 19 -4.28 7.76 4.55
CA TYR A 19 -3.09 8.59 4.36
C TYR A 19 -3.13 9.33 3.02
N ALA A 20 -2.29 10.35 2.90
CA ALA A 20 -2.06 10.99 1.62
C ALA A 20 -1.16 10.12 0.71
N GLU A 21 -1.42 10.13 -0.60
CA GLU A 21 -0.64 9.36 -1.60
C GLU A 21 0.87 9.65 -1.55
N GLN A 22 1.22 10.90 -1.24
CA GLN A 22 2.60 11.36 -1.05
C GLN A 22 3.32 10.69 0.14
N THR A 23 2.60 10.31 1.19
CA THR A 23 3.16 9.53 2.31
C THR A 23 3.55 8.13 1.84
N LEU A 24 2.67 7.47 1.10
CA LEU A 24 2.96 6.15 0.54
C LEU A 24 4.12 6.21 -0.48
N ARG A 25 4.20 7.27 -1.31
CA ARG A 25 5.36 7.45 -2.21
C ARG A 25 6.66 7.63 -1.43
N LYS A 26 6.65 8.36 -0.32
CA LYS A 26 7.83 8.48 0.57
C LYS A 26 8.20 7.13 1.16
N TRP A 27 7.24 6.34 1.64
CA TRP A 27 7.51 4.98 2.11
C TRP A 27 8.15 4.10 1.04
N ALA A 28 7.69 4.23 -0.21
CA ALA A 28 8.28 3.49 -1.31
C ALA A 28 9.67 3.98 -1.72
N LEU A 29 9.97 5.27 -1.53
CA LEU A 29 11.26 5.89 -1.85
C LEU A 29 12.32 5.60 -0.78
N TYR A 30 11.94 5.70 0.49
CA TYR A 30 12.84 5.50 1.63
C TYR A 30 12.91 4.04 2.08
N GLU A 31 12.07 3.16 1.50
CA GLU A 31 11.91 1.75 1.91
C GLU A 31 11.68 1.58 3.42
N ASN A 32 11.18 2.63 4.08
CA ASN A 32 11.02 2.76 5.52
C ASN A 32 9.53 2.89 5.88
N GLY A 33 8.70 2.11 5.18
CA GLY A 33 7.26 2.03 5.38
C GLY A 33 6.86 0.72 6.05
N PRO A 34 5.75 0.71 6.81
CA PRO A 34 5.21 -0.52 7.41
C PRO A 34 4.65 -1.51 6.39
N ILE A 35 4.42 -1.04 5.16
CA ILE A 35 4.00 -1.84 4.02
C ILE A 35 5.04 -1.66 2.91
N SER A 36 5.43 -2.76 2.25
CA SER A 36 6.45 -2.71 1.21
C SER A 36 5.82 -2.48 -0.17
N PRO A 37 6.39 -1.60 -1.00
CA PRO A 37 5.94 -1.45 -2.37
C PRO A 37 6.33 -2.67 -3.21
N ILE A 38 5.41 -3.11 -4.06
CA ILE A 38 5.66 -4.14 -5.05
C ILE A 38 5.95 -3.45 -6.38
N ARG A 39 7.18 -3.60 -6.87
CA ARG A 39 7.57 -3.10 -8.20
C ARG A 39 7.00 -4.01 -9.26
N HIS A 40 5.96 -3.55 -9.95
CA HIS A 40 5.37 -4.23 -11.09
C HIS A 40 5.78 -3.51 -12.37
N GLY A 41 6.96 -3.85 -12.89
CA GLY A 41 7.57 -3.17 -14.04
C GLY A 41 7.82 -1.69 -13.77
N ARG A 42 7.10 -0.81 -14.49
CA ARG A 42 7.17 0.66 -14.33
C ARG A 42 6.21 1.22 -13.27
N SER A 43 5.33 0.39 -12.70
CA SER A 43 4.31 0.84 -11.77
C SER A 43 4.59 0.35 -10.35
N LEU A 44 4.31 1.23 -9.40
CA LEU A 44 4.32 0.91 -7.99
C LEU A 44 2.95 0.34 -7.60
N ARG A 45 2.94 -0.87 -7.05
CA ARG A 45 1.77 -1.56 -6.53
C ARG A 45 1.92 -1.79 -5.03
N TRP A 46 0.82 -2.04 -4.35
CA TRP A 46 0.77 -2.34 -2.92
C TRP A 46 0.00 -3.62 -2.69
N SER A 47 0.49 -4.51 -1.83
CA SER A 47 -0.26 -5.72 -1.47
C SER A 47 -1.52 -5.36 -0.70
N LYS A 48 -2.70 -5.73 -1.23
CA LYS A 48 -3.98 -5.56 -0.54
C LYS A 48 -3.96 -6.23 0.83
N ALA A 49 -3.40 -7.43 0.93
CA ALA A 49 -3.30 -8.16 2.19
C ALA A 49 -2.50 -7.39 3.25
N GLU A 50 -1.36 -6.79 2.87
CA GLU A 50 -0.55 -5.98 3.78
C GLU A 50 -1.23 -4.67 4.17
N VAL A 51 -1.83 -3.98 3.19
CA VAL A 51 -2.60 -2.75 3.41
C VAL A 51 -3.76 -3.01 4.38
N TYR A 52 -4.52 -4.09 4.18
CA TYR A 52 -5.62 -4.47 5.07
C TYR A 52 -5.11 -4.91 6.45
N LYS A 53 -4.03 -5.69 6.50
CA LYS A 53 -3.42 -6.09 7.78
C LYS A 53 -2.99 -4.87 8.59
N PHE A 54 -2.39 -3.88 7.94
CA PHE A 54 -1.99 -2.64 8.60
C PHE A 54 -3.19 -1.75 8.94
N ALA A 55 -4.19 -1.65 8.06
CA ALA A 55 -5.40 -0.88 8.33
C ALA A 55 -6.26 -1.49 9.45
N CYS A 56 -6.31 -2.82 9.58
CA CYS A 56 -7.00 -3.52 10.66
C CYS A 56 -6.35 -3.27 12.04
N VAL A 57 -5.06 -2.91 12.08
CA VAL A 57 -4.37 -2.46 13.32
C VAL A 57 -4.76 -1.02 13.69
N LYS A 58 -5.48 -0.30 12.82
CA LYS A 58 -5.97 1.06 13.07
C LYS A 58 -7.44 1.13 13.52
N GLU A 59 -8.01 0.03 13.96
CA GLU A 59 -9.32 0.02 14.63
C GLU A 59 -9.17 -0.11 16.15
N GLU A 60 -8.61 0.94 16.76
CA GLU A 60 -8.67 1.28 18.20
C GLU A 60 -8.66 2.84 18.21
N VAL A 61 -9.62 3.63 18.71
CA VAL A 61 -10.66 3.54 19.75
C VAL A 61 -11.78 4.53 19.40
#